data_AF-A0A7V2HGW4-F1
#
_entry.id   AF-A0A7V2HGW4-F1
#
_cell.length_a   1.000
_cell.length_b   1.000
_cell.length_c   1.000
_cell.angle_alpha   90.00
_cell.angle_beta   90.00
_cell.angle_gamma   90.00
#
_symmetry.space_group_name_H-M   'P 1'
#
loop_
_entity.id
_entity.type
_entity.pdbx_description
1 polymer ?
#
loop_
_entity_poly.entity_id
_entity_poly.type
_entity_poly.pdbx_seq_one_letter_code
_entity_poly.pdbx_strand_id
1 'polypeptide(L)'
;MLRRGSFDSPWIFNLVGGYRLNPRWEFSMRLVYLTGRPYTPFDTAASVAQRRGVFDLTRINEERAPDYFRADVRADRTFRVRGKPLLVFLGIQNVTNRKNFAQPGWRRLQERASFNEQLGLFPLVGLDWRF
;
A
#
# COMPACT_ATOMS: atom_id res chain seq x y z
N MET A 1 -7.94 -0.59 -31.50
CA MET A 1 -7.01 0.05 -30.52
C MET A 1 -6.83 -0.91 -29.35
N LEU A 2 -5.61 -1.15 -28.89
CA LEU A 2 -5.33 -1.98 -27.71
C LEU A 2 -5.70 -1.20 -26.44
N ARG A 3 -6.51 -1.78 -25.56
CA ARG A 3 -6.90 -1.18 -24.27
C ARG A 3 -5.81 -1.43 -23.22
N ARG A 4 -5.66 -0.50 -22.27
CA ARG A 4 -4.71 -0.65 -21.16
C ARG A 4 -5.14 -1.80 -20.24
N GLY A 5 -4.18 -2.61 -19.83
CA GLY A 5 -4.40 -3.64 -18.81
C GLY A 5 -4.53 -3.02 -17.42
N SER A 6 -5.21 -3.70 -16.49
CA SER A 6 -5.38 -3.21 -15.11
C SER A 6 -4.08 -3.17 -14.29
N PHE A 7 -2.98 -3.71 -14.83
CA PHE A 7 -1.63 -3.69 -14.26
C PHE A 7 -0.65 -2.82 -15.07
N ASP A 8 -1.16 -1.97 -15.95
CA ASP A 8 -0.33 -1.01 -16.71
C ASP A 8 0.18 0.12 -15.79
N SER A 9 1.31 -0.13 -15.15
CA SER A 9 2.10 0.84 -14.38
C SER A 9 3.44 1.05 -15.08
N PRO A 10 3.55 2.07 -15.96
CA PRO A 10 4.77 2.30 -16.76
C PRO A 10 6.04 2.45 -15.92
N TRP A 11 5.94 3.00 -14.71
CA TRP A 11 7.08 3.14 -13.80
C TRP A 11 6.79 2.51 -12.44
N ILE A 12 7.71 1.66 -12.00
CA ILE A 12 7.72 1.01 -10.69
C ILE A 12 9.12 1.17 -10.12
N PHE A 13 9.23 1.75 -8.93
CA PHE A 13 10.48 1.93 -8.21
C PHE A 13 10.39 1.31 -6.82
N ASN A 14 11.36 0.46 -6.49
CA ASN A 14 11.50 -0.15 -5.17
C ASN A 14 12.94 0.05 -4.70
N LEU A 15 13.10 0.71 -3.55
CA LEU A 15 14.39 0.89 -2.91
C LEU A 15 14.33 0.29 -1.51
N VAL A 16 15.35 -0.48 -1.15
CA VAL A 16 15.52 -1.01 0.20
C VAL A 16 16.92 -0.64 0.67
N GLY A 17 17.01 -0.13 1.90
CA GLY A 17 18.26 0.23 2.54
C GLY A 17 18.31 -0.33 3.96
N GLY A 18 19.51 -0.66 4.41
CA GLY A 18 19.77 -1.13 5.76
C GLY A 18 21.09 -0.58 6.28
N TYR A 19 21.14 -0.27 7.58
CA TYR A 19 22.35 0.20 8.24
C TYR A 19 22.51 -0.49 9.59
N ARG A 20 23.63 -1.21 9.74
CA ARG A 20 24.02 -1.82 11.01
C ARG A 20 24.89 -0.83 11.79
N LEU A 21 24.29 -0.20 12.80
CA LEU A 21 24.99 0.77 13.65
C LEU A 21 26.05 0.09 14.53
N ASN A 22 25.74 -1.09 15.07
CA ASN A 22 26.66 -1.90 15.87
C ASN A 22 26.14 -3.36 15.92
N PRO A 23 26.85 -4.32 16.56
CA PRO A 23 26.41 -5.72 16.60
C PRO A 23 25.03 -5.97 17.24
N ARG A 24 24.44 -4.98 17.91
CA ARG A 24 23.13 -5.08 18.57
C ARG A 24 22.03 -4.32 17.84
N TRP A 25 22.35 -3.37 16.97
CA TRP A 25 21.38 -2.47 16.36
C TRP A 25 21.48 -2.45 14.84
N GLU A 26 20.34 -2.64 14.19
CA GLU A 26 20.19 -2.54 12.75
C GLU A 26 18.93 -1.73 12.43
N PHE A 27 19.03 -0.84 11.44
CA PHE A 27 17.93 -0.03 10.95
C PHE A 27 17.68 -0.39 9.48
N SER A 28 16.43 -0.41 9.07
CA SER A 28 16.04 -0.67 7.68
C SER A 28 14.96 0.29 7.22
N MET A 29 14.97 0.56 5.92
CA MET A 29 13.96 1.34 5.23
C MET A 29 13.58 0.69 3.90
N ARG A 30 12.33 0.89 3.49
CA ARG A 30 11.82 0.51 2.18
C ARG A 30 11.01 1.67 1.59
N LEU A 31 11.33 2.09 0.38
CA LEU A 31 10.55 3.04 -0.40
C LEU A 31 9.96 2.32 -1.61
N VAL A 32 8.67 2.52 -1.84
CA VAL A 32 7.92 1.95 -2.95
C VAL A 32 7.18 3.08 -3.65
N TYR A 33 7.38 3.21 -4.96
CA TYR A 33 6.65 4.14 -5.82
C TYR A 33 6.13 3.42 -7.06
N LEU A 34 4.88 3.70 -7.42
CA LEU A 34 4.29 3.21 -8.67
C LEU A 34 3.48 4.35 -9.29
N THR A 35 3.58 4.50 -10.62
CA THR A 35 2.58 5.29 -11.35
C THR A 35 1.19 4.71 -11.12
N GLY A 36 0.21 5.58 -10.91
CA GLY A 36 -1.15 5.19 -10.61
C GLY A 36 -1.70 4.21 -11.64
N ARG A 37 -2.35 3.14 -11.20
CA ARG A 37 -2.84 2.08 -12.10
C ARG A 37 -4.16 2.48 -12.77
N PRO A 38 -4.42 2.01 -14.00
CA PRO A 38 -5.73 2.17 -14.63
C PRO A 38 -6.83 1.47 -13.84
N TYR A 39 -8.03 2.01 -13.88
CA TYR A 39 -9.23 1.39 -13.33
C TYR A 39 -10.47 1.74 -14.16
N THR A 40 -11.49 0.90 -14.05
CA THR A 40 -12.79 1.13 -14.69
C THR A 40 -13.68 1.98 -13.78
N PRO A 41 -14.19 3.14 -14.25
CA PRO A 41 -15.09 3.97 -13.45
C PRO A 41 -16.47 3.32 -13.31
N PHE A 42 -17.29 3.86 -12.40
CA PHE A 42 -18.69 3.45 -12.28
C PHE A 42 -19.56 4.19 -13.31
N ASP A 43 -20.51 3.46 -13.90
CA ASP A 43 -21.68 4.06 -14.54
C ASP A 43 -22.56 4.64 -13.43
N THR A 44 -22.58 5.97 -13.33
CA THR A 44 -23.27 6.65 -12.23
C THR A 44 -24.78 6.44 -12.31
N ALA A 45 -25.37 6.48 -13.50
CA ALA A 45 -26.82 6.33 -13.67
C ALA A 45 -27.26 4.90 -13.31
N ALA A 46 -26.58 3.89 -13.85
CA ALA A 46 -26.86 2.50 -13.52
C ALA A 46 -26.59 2.19 -12.03
N SER A 47 -25.55 2.80 -11.46
CA SER A 47 -25.21 2.61 -10.05
C SER A 47 -26.25 3.18 -9.08
N VAL A 48 -26.80 4.34 -9.41
CA VAL A 48 -27.91 4.96 -8.67
C VAL A 48 -29.18 4.11 -8.80
N ALA A 49 -29.57 3.77 -10.04
CA ALA A 49 -30.77 2.99 -10.30
C ALA A 49 -30.77 1.62 -9.59
N GLN A 50 -29.60 0.96 -9.50
CA GLN A 50 -29.46 -0.35 -8.85
C GLN A 50 -29.00 -0.28 -7.38
N ARG A 51 -28.79 0.93 -6.83
CA ARG A 51 -28.27 1.17 -5.47
C ARG A 51 -27.01 0.37 -5.14
N ARG A 52 -26.13 0.17 -6.12
CA ARG A 52 -24.84 -0.55 -6.00
C ARG A 52 -23.85 0.00 -7.01
N GLY A 53 -22.55 -0.19 -6.81
CA GLY A 53 -21.56 0.17 -7.82
C GLY A 53 -21.71 -0.73 -9.06
N VAL A 54 -22.00 -0.13 -10.21
CA VAL A 54 -22.05 -0.77 -11.53
C VAL A 54 -20.94 -0.16 -12.38
N PHE A 55 -19.99 -0.98 -12.85
CA PHE A 55 -18.89 -0.49 -13.66
C PHE A 55 -19.35 -0.11 -15.07
N ASP A 56 -18.79 0.98 -15.59
CA ASP A 56 -18.98 1.38 -16.98
C ASP A 56 -18.05 0.56 -17.89
N LEU A 57 -18.61 -0.47 -18.53
CA LEU A 57 -17.86 -1.37 -19.40
C LEU A 57 -17.51 -0.77 -20.76
N THR A 58 -18.05 0.40 -21.09
CA THR A 58 -17.60 1.16 -22.27
C THR A 58 -16.24 1.80 -22.02
N ARG A 59 -15.94 2.10 -20.75
CA ARG A 59 -14.75 2.83 -20.28
C ARG A 59 -13.73 1.99 -19.50
N ILE A 60 -13.53 0.74 -19.92
CA ILE A 60 -12.64 -0.22 -19.23
C ILE A 60 -11.21 0.33 -19.16
N ASN A 61 -10.70 0.49 -17.93
CA ASN A 61 -9.35 0.99 -17.64
C ASN A 61 -9.00 2.35 -18.28
N GLU A 62 -10.00 3.20 -18.54
CA GLU A 62 -9.76 4.53 -19.14
C GLU A 62 -9.26 5.56 -18.11
N GLU A 63 -9.69 5.43 -16.85
CA GLU A 63 -9.28 6.32 -15.76
C GLU A 63 -8.02 5.81 -15.07
N ARG A 64 -7.23 6.72 -14.48
CA ARG A 64 -6.00 6.38 -13.76
C ARG A 64 -6.07 6.84 -12.31
N ALA A 65 -5.68 5.95 -11.39
CA ALA A 65 -5.56 6.30 -9.98
C ALA A 65 -4.43 7.33 -9.76
N PRO A 66 -4.40 8.04 -8.63
CA PRO A 66 -3.22 8.79 -8.22
C PRO A 66 -2.01 7.86 -8.03
N ASP A 67 -0.81 8.43 -8.16
CA ASP A 67 0.43 7.68 -7.94
C ASP A 67 0.52 7.11 -6.52
N TYR A 68 1.06 5.90 -6.46
CA TYR A 68 1.32 5.18 -5.22
C TYR A 68 2.68 5.59 -4.65
N PHE A 69 2.73 5.87 -3.36
CA PHE A 69 3.99 6.01 -2.63
C PHE A 69 3.87 5.44 -1.22
N ARG A 70 4.85 4.66 -0.80
CA ARG A 70 4.96 4.14 0.56
C ARG A 70 6.40 4.16 1.04
N ALA A 71 6.60 4.69 2.24
CA ALA A 71 7.86 4.60 2.96
C ALA A 71 7.66 3.80 4.25
N ASP A 72 8.46 2.77 4.44
CA ASP A 72 8.46 1.90 5.63
C ASP A 72 9.81 2.03 6.33
N VAL A 73 9.82 2.03 7.66
CA VAL A 73 11.04 2.03 8.48
C VAL A 73 10.95 0.98 9.58
N ARG A 74 12.10 0.44 9.98
CA ARG A 74 12.19 -0.55 11.05
C ARG A 74 13.53 -0.47 11.78
N ALA A 75 13.48 -0.68 13.09
CA ALA A 75 14.64 -0.78 13.97
C ALA A 75 14.64 -2.14 14.66
N ASP A 76 15.78 -2.81 14.59
CA ASP A 76 16.00 -4.15 15.14
C ASP A 76 17.06 -4.07 16.23
N ARG A 77 16.76 -4.72 17.35
CA ARG A 77 17.68 -4.84 18.47
C ARG A 77 17.87 -6.30 18.85
N THR A 78 19.13 -6.74 18.84
CA THR A 78 19.52 -8.08 19.28
C THR A 78 20.01 -8.06 20.73
N PHE A 79 19.39 -8.88 21.57
CA PHE A 79 19.74 -9.17 22.95
C PHE A 79 20.36 -10.57 23.06
N ARG A 80 21.04 -10.85 24.18
CA ARG A 80 21.46 -12.20 24.55
C ARG A 80 20.70 -12.63 25.79
N VAL A 81 19.91 -13.70 25.68
CA VAL A 81 19.14 -14.29 26.77
C VAL A 81 19.57 -15.75 26.90
N ARG A 82 20.13 -16.12 28.06
CA ARG A 82 20.65 -17.48 28.33
C ARG A 82 21.64 -17.98 27.25
N GLY A 83 22.53 -17.09 26.81
CA GLY A 83 23.51 -17.37 25.76
C GLY A 83 22.98 -17.33 24.32
N LYS A 84 21.66 -17.30 24.13
CA LYS A 84 20.99 -17.35 22.81
C LYS A 84 20.54 -15.95 22.35
N PRO A 85 20.54 -15.68 21.04
CA PRO A 85 20.11 -14.39 20.51
C PRO A 85 18.58 -14.25 20.58
N LEU A 86 18.14 -13.08 21.03
CA LEU A 86 16.74 -12.64 20.98
C LEU A 86 16.70 -11.34 20.17
N LEU A 87 16.09 -11.36 18.99
CA LEU A 87 15.87 -10.16 18.19
C LEU A 87 14.50 -9.60 18.53
N VAL A 88 14.43 -8.31 18.83
CA VAL A 88 13.17 -7.56 18.98
C VAL A 88 13.17 -6.46 17.93
N PHE A 89 12.04 -6.27 17.26
CA PHE A 89 11.92 -5.22 16.26
C PHE A 89 10.72 -4.32 16.52
N LEU A 90 10.87 -3.07 16.09
CA LEU A 90 9.84 -2.06 16.03
C LEU A 90 9.86 -1.44 14.63
N GLY A 91 8.71 -1.36 13.98
CA GLY A 91 8.60 -0.82 12.63
C GLY A 91 7.33 -0.02 12.43
N ILE A 92 7.35 0.81 11.39
CA ILE A 92 6.21 1.59 10.94
C ILE A 92 6.14 1.46 9.42
N GLN A 93 5.04 0.92 8.92
CA GLN A 93 4.70 0.94 7.50
C GLN A 93 3.98 2.23 7.16
N ASN A 94 4.21 2.74 5.94
CA ASN A 94 3.62 3.98 5.43
C ASN A 94 3.81 5.16 6.41
N VAL A 95 5.06 5.46 6.78
CA VAL A 95 5.41 6.54 7.74
C VAL A 95 4.89 7.91 7.33
N THR A 96 4.67 8.13 6.03
CA THR A 96 4.08 9.36 5.49
C THR A 96 2.57 9.44 5.67
N ASN A 97 1.94 8.37 6.19
CA ASN A 97 0.49 8.21 6.31
C ASN A 97 -0.26 8.55 5.00
N ARG A 98 0.33 8.18 3.85
CA ARG A 98 -0.24 8.52 2.55
C ARG A 98 -1.45 7.63 2.29
N LYS A 99 -2.56 8.26 1.91
CA LYS A 99 -3.80 7.61 1.50
C LYS A 99 -3.69 7.09 0.07
N ASN A 100 -3.06 5.94 -0.08
CA ASN A 100 -2.86 5.32 -1.39
C ASN A 100 -4.16 4.69 -1.91
N PHE A 101 -4.42 4.78 -3.21
CA PHE A 101 -5.59 4.16 -3.83
C PHE A 101 -5.55 2.62 -3.70
N ALA A 102 -6.62 2.04 -3.15
CA ALA A 102 -6.84 0.60 -3.15
C ALA A 102 -7.76 0.21 -4.31
N GLN A 103 -8.95 0.78 -4.41
CA GLN A 103 -9.91 0.41 -5.45
C GLN A 103 -11.01 1.45 -5.57
N PRO A 104 -11.73 1.53 -6.71
CA PRO A 104 -12.94 2.33 -6.77
C PRO A 104 -13.98 1.75 -5.79
N GLY A 105 -14.68 2.62 -5.07
CA GLY A 105 -15.74 2.27 -4.14
C GLY A 105 -17.02 3.06 -4.44
N TRP A 106 -18.18 2.47 -4.20
CA TRP A 106 -19.46 3.14 -4.38
C TRP A 106 -20.08 3.49 -3.03
N ARG A 107 -20.29 4.78 -2.75
CA ARG A 107 -20.96 5.25 -1.54
C ARG A 107 -22.48 5.24 -1.76
N ARG A 108 -23.13 4.12 -1.46
CA ARG A 108 -24.58 3.93 -1.67
C ARG A 108 -25.46 5.07 -1.12
N LEU A 109 -25.17 5.55 0.08
CA LEU A 109 -25.96 6.62 0.72
C LEU A 109 -25.77 8.00 0.09
N GLN A 110 -24.64 8.21 -0.59
CA GLN A 110 -24.27 9.49 -1.20
C GLN A 110 -24.36 9.42 -2.74
N GLU A 111 -24.78 8.26 -3.26
CA GLU A 111 -24.98 8.02 -4.70
C GLU A 111 -23.78 8.44 -5.56
N ARG A 112 -22.56 8.24 -5.04
CA ARG A 112 -21.33 8.68 -5.69
C ARG A 112 -20.21 7.66 -5.66
N ALA A 113 -19.38 7.72 -6.69
CA ALA A 113 -18.08 7.08 -6.71
C ALA A 113 -17.18 7.67 -5.62
N SER A 114 -16.30 6.84 -5.09
CA SER A 114 -15.31 7.19 -4.07
C SER A 114 -14.06 6.35 -4.27
N PHE A 115 -12.96 6.76 -3.63
CA PHE A 115 -11.75 5.97 -3.58
C PHE A 115 -11.66 5.27 -2.23
N ASN A 116 -11.56 3.94 -2.27
CA ASN A 116 -11.14 3.18 -1.11
C ASN A 116 -9.62 3.30 -1.02
N GLU A 117 -9.14 3.54 0.19
CA GLU A 117 -7.73 3.76 0.47
C GLU A 117 -7.10 2.47 1.02
N GLN A 118 -5.81 2.26 0.73
CA GLN A 118 -5.02 1.23 1.40
C GLN A 118 -4.74 1.63 2.84
N LEU A 119 -4.19 0.69 3.62
CA LEU A 119 -3.79 0.94 5.00
C LEU A 119 -2.86 2.16 5.08
N GLY A 120 -3.21 3.09 5.97
CA GLY A 120 -2.41 4.26 6.30
C GLY A 120 -1.17 3.88 7.09
N LEU A 121 -0.71 4.78 7.96
CA LEU A 121 0.37 4.50 8.89
C LEU A 121 0.02 3.28 9.75
N PHE A 122 0.92 2.29 9.80
CA PHE A 122 0.70 1.05 10.53
C PHE A 122 1.93 0.66 11.37
N PRO A 123 1.81 0.64 12.71
CA PRO A 123 2.89 0.21 13.59
C PRO A 123 3.02 -1.31 13.64
N LEU A 124 4.25 -1.79 13.81
CA LEU A 124 4.61 -3.21 13.87
C LEU A 124 5.58 -3.43 15.02
N VAL A 125 5.36 -4.49 15.78
CA VAL A 125 6.27 -4.96 16.83
C VAL A 125 6.34 -6.46 16.76
N GLY A 126 7.51 -7.03 17.06
CA GLY A 126 7.65 -8.47 17.18
C GLY A 126 9.01 -8.87 17.69
N LEU A 127 9.19 -10.18 17.83
CA LEU A 127 10.43 -10.78 18.31
C LEU A 127 10.71 -12.10 17.60
N ASP A 128 11.98 -12.43 17.44
CA ASP A 128 12.50 -13.72 16.99
C ASP A 128 13.45 -14.24 18.07
N TRP A 129 13.10 -15.38 18.68
CA TRP A 129 13.93 -16.05 19.67
C TRP A 129 14.34 -17.44 19.15
N ARG A 130 15.63 -17.59 18.88
CA ARG A 130 16.23 -18.87 18.49
C ARG A 130 16.66 -19.62 19.74
N PHE A 131 15.86 -20.60 20.16
CA PHE A 131 16.12 -21.47 21.30
C PHE A 131 16.79 -22.78 20.88
#